data_AF-A0A9P1ISW1-F1
#
_entry.id   AF-A0A9P1ISW1-F1
#
_cell.length_a   1.000
_cell.length_b   1.000
_cell.length_c   1.000
_cell.angle_alpha   90.00
_cell.angle_beta   90.00
_cell.angle_gamma   90.00
#
_symmetry.space_group_name_H-M   'P 1'
#
loop_
_entity.id
_entity.type
_entity.pdbx_description
1 polymer ?
#
loop_
_entity_poly.entity_id
_entity_poly.type
_entity_poly.pdbx_seq_one_letter_code
_entity_poly.pdbx_strand_id
1 'polypeptide(L)'
;MRSLLFLLLVFLPICASVQLFGGDFCVTCNATIEMLLPEDKNETYALIEQATSFLICNLLTEKIQDTCVDAISTPLISAYDIVYYFLNYNRDSYCKLWC
;
A
#
# COMPACT_ATOMS: atom_id res chain seq x y z
N MET A 1 -4.53 -3.56 18.77
CA MET A 1 -4.89 -4.28 17.52
C MET A 1 -4.47 -3.56 16.24
N ARG A 2 -4.62 -2.23 16.11
CA ARG A 2 -4.16 -1.48 14.90
C ARG A 2 -2.64 -1.57 14.63
N SER A 3 -1.80 -1.55 15.66
CA SER A 3 -0.33 -1.63 15.50
C SER A 3 0.17 -3.00 15.01
N LEU A 4 -0.57 -4.07 15.27
CA LEU A 4 -0.20 -5.44 14.86
C LEU A 4 -0.43 -5.68 13.36
N LEU A 5 -1.50 -5.10 12.81
CA LEU A 5 -1.80 -5.16 11.38
C LEU A 5 -0.74 -4.41 10.57
N PHE A 6 -0.31 -3.26 11.11
CA PHE A 6 0.73 -2.44 10.50
C PHE A 6 2.09 -3.16 10.49
N LEU A 7 2.43 -3.83 11.61
CA LEU A 7 3.62 -4.68 11.67
C LEU A 7 3.53 -5.77 10.60
N LEU A 8 2.45 -6.55 10.53
CA LEU A 8 2.30 -7.62 9.52
C LEU A 8 2.45 -7.14 8.07
N LEU A 9 1.84 -6.00 7.70
CA LEU A 9 1.91 -5.45 6.34
C LEU A 9 3.32 -5.03 5.91
N VAL A 10 4.16 -4.63 6.86
CA VAL A 10 5.52 -4.14 6.58
C VAL A 10 6.57 -5.23 6.81
N PHE A 11 6.39 -6.07 7.82
CA PHE A 11 7.34 -7.12 8.19
C PHE A 11 7.37 -8.28 7.19
N LEU A 12 6.20 -8.70 6.70
CA LEU A 12 6.10 -9.82 5.75
C LEU A 12 6.87 -9.56 4.45
N PRO A 13 6.69 -8.42 3.76
CA PRO A 13 7.43 -8.15 2.52
C PRO A 13 8.92 -7.88 2.75
N ILE A 14 9.32 -7.31 3.90
CA ILE A 14 10.74 -7.08 4.21
C ILE A 14 11.47 -8.40 4.56
N CYS A 15 10.87 -9.30 5.36
CA CYS A 15 11.48 -10.60 5.64
C CYS A 15 11.55 -11.51 4.41
N ALA A 16 10.51 -11.49 3.56
CA ALA A 16 10.49 -12.28 2.33
C ALA A 16 11.54 -11.81 1.31
N SER A 17 11.75 -10.49 1.21
CA SER A 17 12.75 -9.91 0.30
C SER A 17 14.19 -10.21 0.76
N VAL A 18 14.50 -10.21 2.05
CA VAL A 18 15.86 -10.55 2.52
C VAL A 18 16.26 -11.99 2.20
N GLN A 19 15.31 -12.93 2.29
CA GLN A 19 15.54 -14.31 1.87
C GLN A 19 15.72 -14.44 0.34
N LEU A 20 15.11 -13.55 -0.45
CA LEU A 20 15.19 -13.53 -1.90
C LEU A 20 16.44 -12.83 -2.45
N PHE A 21 16.89 -11.75 -1.80
CA PHE A 21 17.98 -10.91 -2.30
C PHE A 21 19.33 -11.20 -1.65
N GLY A 22 19.39 -12.04 -0.60
CA GLY A 22 20.64 -12.50 0.01
C GLY A 22 21.54 -11.37 0.51
N GLY A 23 20.94 -10.23 0.87
CA GLY A 23 21.62 -8.96 1.16
C GLY A 23 21.39 -8.42 2.57
N ASP A 24 22.05 -7.31 2.86
CA ASP A 24 21.87 -6.54 4.11
C ASP A 24 20.40 -6.10 4.26
N PHE A 25 19.82 -6.35 5.44
CA PHE A 25 18.44 -5.95 5.79
C PHE A 25 18.22 -4.46 5.55
N CYS A 26 19.26 -3.65 5.75
CA CYS A 26 19.26 -2.21 5.58
C CYS A 26 18.96 -1.79 4.12
N VAL A 27 19.69 -2.38 3.17
CA VAL A 27 19.55 -2.10 1.73
C VAL A 27 18.26 -2.70 1.18
N THR A 28 17.90 -3.89 1.68
CA THR A 28 16.72 -4.63 1.23
C THR A 28 15.43 -3.97 1.69
N CYS A 29 15.40 -3.37 2.88
CA CYS A 29 14.27 -2.57 3.37
C CYS A 29 13.99 -1.38 2.45
N ASN A 30 15.04 -0.66 2.06
CA ASN A 30 14.93 0.51 1.21
C ASN A 30 14.33 0.14 -0.17
N ALA A 31 14.89 -0.88 -0.81
CA ALA A 31 14.41 -1.38 -2.09
C ALA A 31 12.97 -1.92 -2.01
N THR A 32 12.63 -2.61 -0.91
CA THR A 32 11.26 -3.14 -0.71
C THR A 32 10.23 -2.03 -0.59
N ILE A 33 10.55 -0.94 0.13
CA ILE A 33 9.64 0.21 0.23
C ILE A 33 9.46 0.89 -1.13
N GLU A 34 10.53 1.02 -1.93
CA GLU A 34 10.45 1.51 -3.32
C GLU A 34 9.59 0.61 -4.22
N MET A 35 9.64 -0.71 -4.03
CA MET A 35 8.77 -1.64 -4.78
C MET A 35 7.31 -1.58 -4.33
N LEU A 36 7.05 -1.28 -3.05
CA LEU A 36 5.69 -1.22 -2.49
C LEU A 36 5.02 0.14 -2.72
N LEU A 37 5.79 1.21 -2.83
CA LEU A 37 5.31 2.57 -3.02
C LEU A 37 5.74 3.06 -4.41
N PRO A 38 4.84 3.04 -5.42
CA PRO A 38 5.14 3.66 -6.71
C PRO A 38 5.47 5.15 -6.54
N GLU A 39 6.30 5.67 -7.45
CA GLU A 39 6.70 7.09 -7.44
C GLU A 39 5.49 8.03 -7.59
N ASP A 40 4.50 7.63 -8.41
CA ASP A 40 3.24 8.36 -8.56
C ASP A 40 2.09 7.64 -7.85
N LYS A 41 1.56 8.28 -6.81
CA LYS A 41 0.37 7.82 -6.08
C LYS A 41 -0.87 7.75 -6.95
N ASN A 42 -0.98 8.63 -7.96
CA ASN A 42 -2.17 8.76 -8.77
C ASN A 42 -2.44 7.50 -9.60
N GLU A 43 -1.39 6.79 -10.02
CA GLU A 43 -1.53 5.49 -10.68
C GLU A 43 -2.20 4.47 -9.75
N THR A 44 -1.84 4.47 -8.47
CA THR A 44 -2.46 3.56 -7.49
C THR A 44 -3.90 3.96 -7.18
N TYR A 45 -4.21 5.25 -7.11
CA TYR A 45 -5.60 5.72 -6.95
C TYR A 45 -6.48 5.26 -8.12
N ALA A 46 -6.00 5.42 -9.35
CA ALA A 46 -6.71 4.97 -10.54
C ALA A 46 -6.93 3.45 -10.52
N LEU A 47 -5.92 2.67 -10.09
CA LEU A 47 -6.07 1.22 -9.91
C LEU A 47 -7.09 0.86 -8.84
N ILE A 48 -7.14 1.59 -7.71
CA ILE A 48 -8.14 1.38 -6.65
C ILE A 48 -9.54 1.66 -7.17
N GLU A 49 -9.74 2.78 -7.89
CA GLU A 49 -11.02 3.12 -8.50
C GLU A 49 -11.46 2.09 -9.54
N GLN A 50 -10.53 1.68 -10.42
CA GLN A 50 -10.80 0.68 -11.45
C GLN A 50 -11.14 -0.69 -10.84
N ALA A 51 -10.38 -1.13 -9.83
CA ALA A 51 -10.64 -2.38 -9.12
C ALA A 51 -11.99 -2.33 -8.38
N THR A 52 -12.31 -1.21 -7.74
CA THR A 52 -13.60 -1.00 -7.07
C THR A 52 -14.75 -1.07 -8.06
N SER A 53 -14.62 -0.35 -9.19
CA SER A 53 -15.62 -0.36 -10.25
C SER A 53 -15.83 -1.76 -10.83
N PHE A 54 -14.75 -2.47 -11.18
CA PHE A 54 -14.83 -3.75 -11.88
C PHE A 54 -15.15 -4.94 -10.96
N LEU A 55 -14.62 -4.98 -9.73
CA LEU A 55 -14.74 -6.14 -8.85
C LEU A 55 -15.90 -6.03 -7.85
N ILE A 56 -16.30 -4.81 -7.49
CA ILE A 56 -17.29 -4.60 -6.43
C ILE A 56 -18.58 -4.01 -7.00
N CYS A 57 -18.48 -2.92 -7.75
CA CYS A 57 -19.65 -2.12 -8.14
C CYS A 57 -20.23 -2.49 -9.53
N ASN A 58 -19.61 -3.40 -10.29
CA ASN A 58 -19.97 -3.63 -11.72
C ASN A 58 -21.40 -4.13 -11.94
N LEU A 59 -22.00 -4.78 -10.94
CA LEU A 59 -23.33 -5.38 -11.05
C LEU A 59 -24.46 -4.38 -10.74
N LEU A 60 -24.12 -3.13 -10.42
CA LEU A 60 -25.07 -2.07 -10.08
C LEU A 60 -25.46 -1.28 -11.32
N THR A 61 -26.64 -0.66 -11.30
CA THR A 61 -27.04 0.30 -12.34
C THR A 61 -26.09 1.49 -12.35
N GLU A 62 -25.78 2.07 -13.52
CA GLU A 62 -24.83 3.19 -13.69
C GLU A 62 -24.98 4.29 -12.61
N LYS A 63 -26.21 4.76 -12.36
CA LYS A 63 -26.49 5.80 -11.35
C LYS A 63 -26.06 5.44 -9.92
N ILE A 64 -26.07 4.15 -9.57
CA ILE A 64 -25.67 3.65 -8.25
C ILE A 64 -24.20 3.21 -8.27
N GLN A 65 -23.70 2.80 -9.44
CA GLN A 65 -22.30 2.39 -9.63
C GLN A 65 -21.35 3.52 -9.26
N ASP A 66 -21.58 4.74 -9.74
CA ASP A 66 -20.73 5.89 -9.40
C ASP A 66 -20.70 6.16 -7.90
N THR A 67 -21.87 6.16 -7.25
CA THR A 67 -21.96 6.32 -5.78
C THR A 67 -21.27 5.18 -5.03
N CYS A 68 -21.34 3.95 -5.54
CA CYS A 68 -20.66 2.80 -4.97
C CYS A 68 -19.14 2.92 -5.10
N VAL A 69 -18.66 3.32 -6.27
CA VAL A 69 -17.23 3.55 -6.51
C VAL A 69 -16.72 4.61 -5.54
N ASP A 70 -17.36 5.77 -5.47
CA ASP A 70 -16.95 6.86 -4.57
C ASP A 70 -16.96 6.43 -3.10
N ALA A 71 -18.00 5.73 -2.66
CA ALA A 71 -18.16 5.29 -1.28
C ALA A 71 -17.08 4.29 -0.83
N ILE A 72 -16.48 3.54 -1.77
CA ILE A 72 -15.50 2.49 -1.47
C ILE A 72 -14.08 2.93 -1.82
N SER A 73 -13.85 3.58 -2.96
CA SER A 73 -12.53 4.03 -3.39
C SER A 73 -12.00 5.14 -2.46
N THR A 74 -12.84 6.10 -2.05
CA THR A 74 -12.44 7.21 -1.18
C THR A 74 -11.78 6.76 0.14
N PRO A 75 -12.41 5.88 0.96
CA PRO A 75 -11.76 5.40 2.18
C PRO A 75 -10.52 4.54 1.90
N LEU A 76 -10.48 3.79 0.79
CA LEU A 76 -9.31 3.00 0.40
C LEU A 76 -8.13 3.88 -0.01
N ILE A 77 -8.38 4.92 -0.80
CA ILE A 77 -7.40 5.96 -1.16
C ILE A 77 -6.87 6.64 0.11
N SER A 78 -7.76 7.01 1.04
CA SER A 78 -7.36 7.62 2.31
C SER A 78 -6.49 6.67 3.16
N ALA A 79 -6.84 5.39 3.22
CA ALA A 79 -6.05 4.38 3.93
C ALA A 79 -4.68 4.17 3.27
N TYR A 80 -4.63 4.12 1.93
CA TYR A 80 -3.39 4.05 1.17
C TYR A 80 -2.52 5.28 1.43
N ASP A 81 -3.10 6.48 1.47
CA ASP A 81 -2.36 7.70 1.78
C ASP A 81 -1.68 7.64 3.14
N ILE A 82 -2.40 7.18 4.17
CA ILE A 82 -1.83 6.99 5.51
C ILE A 82 -0.63 6.04 5.45
N VAL A 83 -0.77 4.90 4.77
CA VAL A 83 0.31 3.92 4.63
C VAL A 83 1.49 4.50 3.85
N TYR A 84 1.22 5.17 2.73
CA TYR A 84 2.24 5.79 1.90
C TYR A 84 3.02 6.85 2.68
N TYR A 85 2.32 7.80 3.31
CA TYR A 85 2.99 8.85 4.09
C TYR A 85 3.79 8.25 5.24
N PHE A 86 3.22 7.26 5.93
CA PHE A 86 3.91 6.61 7.03
C PHE A 86 5.18 5.91 6.57
N LEU A 87 5.13 5.12 5.50
CA LEU A 87 6.27 4.37 4.99
C LEU A 87 7.31 5.28 4.34
N ASN A 88 6.89 6.31 3.59
CA ASN A 88 7.81 7.23 2.94
C ASN A 88 8.51 8.15 3.95
N TYR A 89 7.77 8.72 4.92
CA TYR A 89 8.33 9.70 5.86
C TYR A 89 9.14 9.07 6.99
N ASN A 90 8.82 7.84 7.36
CA ASN A 90 9.56 7.11 8.40
C ASN A 90 10.49 6.05 7.80
N ARG A 91 10.71 6.07 6.48
CA ARG A 91 11.54 5.12 5.73
C ARG A 91 12.89 4.91 6.41
N ASP A 92 13.60 6.00 6.67
CA ASP A 92 14.91 5.97 7.32
C ASP A 92 14.84 5.40 8.73
N SER A 93 13.84 5.77 9.52
CA SER A 93 13.65 5.29 10.89
C SER A 93 13.37 3.79 10.91
N TYR A 94 12.50 3.30 10.02
CA TYR A 94 12.22 1.88 9.90
C TYR A 94 13.43 1.12 9.41
N CYS A 95 14.01 1.52 8.28
CA CYS A 95 15.13 0.78 7.73
C CYS A 95 16.33 0.79 8.67
N LYS A 96 16.64 1.91 9.36
CA LYS A 96 17.69 1.96 10.40
C LYS A 96 17.41 1.12 11.64
N LEU A 97 16.16 0.85 11.97
CA LEU A 97 15.80 -0.08 13.06
C LEU A 97 16.14 -1.54 12.71
N TRP A 98 16.31 -1.82 11.42
CA TRP A 98 16.65 -3.14 10.87
C TRP A 98 18.06 -3.20 10.27
N CYS A 99 18.78 -2.08 10.32
CA CYS A 99 20.24 -2.02 10.35
C CYS A 99 20.68 -2.02 11.84
#